data_AF-J0L1K5-F1
#
_entry.id   AF-J0L1K5-F1
#
_cell.length_a   1.000
_cell.length_b   1.000
_cell.length_c   1.000
_cell.angle_alpha   90.00
_cell.angle_beta   90.00
_cell.angle_gamma   90.00
#
_symmetry.space_group_name_H-M   'P 1'
#
loop_
_entity.id
_entity.type
_entity.pdbx_description
1 polymer ?
#
loop_
_entity_poly.entity_id
_entity_poly.type
_entity_poly.pdbx_seq_one_letter_code
_entity_poly.pdbx_strand_id
1 'polypeptide(L)'
;MVIDYDFIADFLVFLAAFSKDEVEIKEHQVIDFAISNGVGIQQLATTEVLLFTAKIITKRPRKVGTSFVNLSPGTLTDAGVKLVKQLNGKEKGFFATVTNIEGMK
;
A
#
# COMPACT_ATOMS: atom_id res chain seq x y z
N MET A 1 9.98 -11.17 10.94
CA MET A 1 9.22 -10.67 9.78
C MET A 1 9.66 -9.25 9.54
N VAL A 2 10.32 -9.00 8.42
CA VAL A 2 10.75 -7.65 8.04
C VAL A 2 9.56 -6.99 7.36
N ILE A 3 9.24 -5.76 7.75
CA ILE A 3 8.21 -4.97 7.08
C ILE A 3 8.78 -4.56 5.73
N ASP A 4 8.11 -4.98 4.67
CA ASP A 4 8.47 -4.62 3.29
C ASP A 4 7.87 -3.25 2.97
N TYR A 5 8.69 -2.21 3.15
CA TYR A 5 8.25 -0.82 2.96
C TYR A 5 8.03 -0.47 1.49
N ASP A 6 8.73 -1.13 0.57
CA ASP A 6 8.59 -0.91 -0.87
C ASP A 6 7.24 -1.46 -1.32
N PHE A 7 6.92 -2.70 -0.93
CA PHE A 7 5.59 -3.27 -1.18
C PHE A 7 4.47 -2.43 -0.56
N ILE A 8 4.63 -1.91 0.66
CA ILE A 8 3.61 -1.06 1.28
C ILE A 8 3.40 0.23 0.47
N ALA A 9 4.49 0.85 -0.01
CA ALA A 9 4.39 2.05 -0.83
C ALA A 9 3.65 1.76 -2.14
N ASP A 10 4.05 0.72 -2.86
CA ASP A 10 3.42 0.30 -4.11
C ASP A 10 1.95 -0.09 -3.91
N PHE A 11 1.65 -0.79 -2.82
CA PHE A 11 0.29 -1.17 -2.46
C PHE A 11 -0.59 0.05 -2.18
N LEU A 12 -0.08 1.07 -1.49
CA LEU A 12 -0.83 2.31 -1.26
C LEU A 12 -1.09 3.08 -2.56
N VAL A 13 -0.12 3.12 -3.47
CA VAL A 13 -0.29 3.72 -4.81
C VAL A 13 -1.34 2.96 -5.61
N PHE A 14 -1.29 1.63 -5.59
CA PHE A 14 -2.28 0.76 -6.20
C PHE A 14 -3.69 1.04 -5.66
N LEU A 15 -3.87 1.12 -4.34
CA LEU A 15 -5.18 1.44 -3.73
C LEU A 15 -5.69 2.84 -4.07
N ALA A 16 -4.79 3.81 -4.27
CA ALA A 16 -5.17 5.17 -4.65
C ALA A 16 -5.82 5.22 -6.04
N ALA A 17 -5.44 4.32 -6.95
CA ALA A 17 -6.03 4.24 -8.29
C ALA A 17 -7.53 3.87 -8.22
N PHE A 18 -7.93 3.01 -7.28
CA PHE A 18 -9.34 2.59 -7.10
C PHE A 18 -10.14 3.53 -6.21
N SER A 19 -9.49 4.12 -5.20
CA SER A 19 -10.16 5.03 -4.26
C SER A 19 -10.64 6.32 -4.91
N LYS A 20 -10.03 6.73 -6.04
CA LYS A 20 -10.41 7.94 -6.77
C LYS A 20 -11.82 7.86 -7.38
N ASP A 21 -12.25 6.66 -7.72
CA ASP A 21 -13.54 6.42 -8.40
C ASP A 21 -14.62 5.90 -7.42
N GLU A 22 -14.34 5.93 -6.10
CA GLU A 22 -15.16 5.30 -5.03
C GLU A 22 -15.44 3.81 -5.28
N VAL A 23 -14.64 3.16 -6.14
CA VAL A 23 -14.77 1.75 -6.44
C VAL A 23 -13.99 0.97 -5.40
N GLU A 24 -14.69 0.14 -4.64
CA GLU A 24 -14.03 -0.80 -3.73
C GLU A 24 -13.28 -1.87 -4.51
N ILE A 25 -12.01 -2.06 -4.16
CA ILE A 25 -11.19 -3.10 -4.74
C ILE A 25 -11.66 -4.49 -4.29
N LYS A 26 -11.78 -5.41 -5.25
CA LYS A 26 -12.17 -6.79 -4.99
C LYS A 26 -10.98 -7.60 -4.49
N GLU A 27 -11.25 -8.56 -3.61
CA GLU A 27 -10.23 -9.40 -2.96
C GLU A 27 -9.26 -10.06 -3.94
N HIS A 28 -9.75 -10.61 -5.07
CA HIS A 28 -8.87 -11.22 -6.07
C HIS A 28 -7.88 -10.22 -6.67
N GLN A 29 -8.26 -8.95 -6.89
CA GLN A 29 -7.37 -7.93 -7.45
C GLN A 29 -6.24 -7.58 -6.47
N VAL A 30 -6.54 -7.59 -5.17
CA VAL A 30 -5.57 -7.37 -4.10
C VAL A 30 -4.58 -8.54 -4.03
N ILE A 31 -5.10 -9.77 -4.08
CA ILE A 31 -4.29 -10.99 -4.05
C ILE A 31 -3.40 -11.08 -5.29
N ASP A 32 -3.95 -10.82 -6.48
CA ASP A 32 -3.21 -10.84 -7.75
C ASP A 32 -2.07 -9.82 -7.74
N PHE A 33 -2.32 -8.61 -7.23
CA PHE A 33 -1.28 -7.59 -7.06
C PHE A 33 -0.19 -8.02 -6.07
N ALA A 34 -0.55 -8.64 -4.95
CA ALA A 34 0.44 -9.12 -4.00
C ALA A 34 1.32 -10.22 -4.61
N ILE A 35 0.69 -11.20 -5.27
CA ILE A 35 1.40 -12.31 -5.92
C ILE A 35 2.33 -11.81 -7.02
N SER A 36 1.91 -10.83 -7.83
CA SER A 36 2.76 -10.26 -8.89
C SER A 36 3.99 -9.52 -8.34
N ASN A 37 3.93 -9.06 -7.09
CA ASN A 37 5.05 -8.45 -6.36
C ASN A 37 5.82 -9.47 -5.49
N GLY A 38 5.56 -10.78 -5.64
CA GLY A 38 6.23 -11.83 -4.85
C GLY A 38 5.78 -11.90 -3.39
N VAL A 39 4.66 -11.26 -3.04
CA VAL A 39 4.13 -11.19 -1.68
C VAL A 39 3.05 -12.24 -1.46
N GLY A 40 3.26 -13.07 -0.43
CA GLY A 40 2.30 -14.10 -0.04
C GLY A 40 1.09 -13.55 0.73
N ILE A 41 0.00 -14.33 0.74
CA ILE A 41 -1.28 -14.00 1.41
C ILE A 41 -1.10 -13.55 2.86
N GLN A 42 -0.23 -14.24 3.62
CA GLN A 42 -0.04 -13.91 5.04
C GLN A 42 0.65 -12.56 5.25
N GLN A 43 1.56 -12.18 4.36
CA GLN A 43 2.22 -10.87 4.39
C GLN A 43 1.25 -9.79 3.94
N LEU A 44 0.47 -10.01 2.88
CA LEU A 44 -0.62 -9.12 2.46
C LEU A 44 -1.61 -8.86 3.62
N ALA A 45 -2.09 -9.92 4.26
CA ALA A 45 -3.01 -9.81 5.39
C ALA A 45 -2.41 -9.01 6.55
N THR A 46 -1.12 -9.23 6.84
CA THR A 46 -0.41 -8.48 7.88
C THR A 46 -0.32 -7.00 7.51
N THR A 47 0.01 -6.68 6.25
CA THR A 47 0.03 -5.32 5.72
C THR A 47 -1.33 -4.65 5.87
N GLU A 48 -2.42 -5.30 5.45
CA GLU A 48 -3.77 -4.75 5.61
C GLU A 48 -4.14 -4.54 7.09
N VAL A 49 -3.81 -5.47 7.99
CA VAL A 49 -4.02 -5.27 9.43
C VAL A 49 -3.28 -4.02 9.92
N LEU A 50 -2.01 -3.85 9.55
CA LEU A 50 -1.21 -2.70 9.95
C LEU A 50 -1.78 -1.38 9.41
N LEU A 51 -2.13 -1.34 8.13
CA LEU A 51 -2.72 -0.16 7.49
C LEU A 51 -4.08 0.20 8.11
N PHE A 52 -4.90 -0.80 8.44
CA PHE A 52 -6.17 -0.57 9.11
C PHE A 52 -5.96 -0.03 10.53
N THR A 53 -5.05 -0.62 11.30
CA THR A 53 -4.70 -0.13 12.65
C THR A 53 -4.16 1.30 12.62
N ALA A 54 -3.40 1.65 11.58
CA ALA A 54 -2.91 3.01 11.34
C ALA A 54 -3.98 3.97 10.79
N LYS A 55 -5.23 3.51 10.59
CA LYS A 55 -6.34 4.28 10.01
C LYS A 55 -6.05 4.82 8.61
N ILE A 56 -5.30 4.07 7.81
CA ILE A 56 -4.94 4.40 6.42
C ILE A 56 -5.97 3.85 5.42
N ILE A 57 -6.55 2.69 5.73
CA ILE A 57 -7.60 2.02 4.93
C ILE A 57 -8.89 1.87 5.75
N THR A 58 -10.01 1.65 5.07
CA THR A 58 -11.34 1.65 5.72
C THR A 58 -11.81 0.28 6.19
N LYS A 59 -11.29 -0.83 5.65
CA LYS A 59 -11.70 -2.19 6.02
C LYS A 59 -10.56 -2.99 6.62
N ARG A 60 -10.94 -3.87 7.56
CA ARG A 60 -10.03 -4.78 8.26
C ARG A 60 -10.17 -6.19 7.69
N PRO A 61 -9.07 -6.87 7.35
CA PRO A 61 -9.12 -8.27 7.01
C PRO A 61 -9.57 -9.11 8.21
N ARG A 62 -10.32 -10.18 7.96
CA ARG A 62 -10.81 -11.07 9.01
C ARG A 62 -9.93 -12.30 9.11
N LYS A 63 -9.76 -12.81 10.33
CA LYS A 63 -9.11 -14.09 10.59
C LYS A 63 -10.16 -15.11 10.99
N VAL A 64 -10.24 -16.21 10.26
CA VAL A 64 -11.14 -17.35 10.55
C VAL A 64 -10.26 -18.59 10.68
N GLY A 65 -10.17 -19.13 11.91
CA GLY A 65 -9.20 -20.18 12.23
C GLY A 65 -7.76 -19.73 11.97
N THR A 66 -7.06 -20.46 11.10
CA THR A 66 -5.67 -20.16 10.70
C THR A 66 -5.56 -19.28 9.45
N SER A 67 -6.67 -18.98 8.79
CA SER A 67 -6.68 -18.30 7.48
C SER A 67 -7.18 -16.86 7.59
N PHE A 68 -6.65 -16.00 6.73
CA PHE A 68 -7.19 -14.67 6.49
C PHE A 68 -8.20 -14.71 5.35
N VAL A 69 -9.30 -13.98 5.51
CA VAL A 69 -10.40 -13.86 4.56
C VAL A 69 -10.83 -12.40 4.47
N ASN A 70 -11.46 -12.03 3.36
CA ASN A 70 -11.83 -10.66 3.04
C ASN A 70 -10.59 -9.74 3.02
N LEU A 71 -9.56 -10.13 2.26
CA LEU A 71 -8.42 -9.28 1.91
C LEU A 71 -8.87 -8.21 0.92
N SER A 72 -9.74 -7.33 1.42
CA SER A 72 -10.30 -6.20 0.72
C SER A 72 -10.14 -5.00 1.64
N PRO A 73 -9.13 -4.15 1.41
CA PRO A 73 -8.82 -3.03 2.29
C PRO A 73 -9.88 -1.92 2.24
N GLY A 74 -10.88 -2.04 1.35
CA GLY A 74 -11.84 -0.98 1.07
C GLY A 74 -11.17 0.14 0.27
N THR A 75 -11.24 1.35 0.80
CA THR A 75 -10.68 2.57 0.20
C THR A 75 -9.64 3.20 1.13
N LEU A 76 -8.84 4.12 0.60
CA LEU A 76 -7.97 4.98 1.41
C LEU A 76 -8.81 5.98 2.23
N THR A 77 -8.41 6.21 3.47
CA THR A 77 -8.90 7.34 4.27
C THR A 77 -8.22 8.64 3.82
N ASP A 78 -8.67 9.79 4.33
CA ASP A 78 -7.99 11.08 4.09
C ASP A 78 -6.49 11.03 4.48
N ALA A 79 -6.17 10.33 5.57
CA ALA A 79 -4.79 10.12 6.01
C ALA A 79 -4.01 9.26 5.01
N GLY A 80 -4.62 8.20 4.47
CA GLY A 80 -4.03 7.37 3.43
C GLY A 80 -3.78 8.13 2.13
N VAL A 81 -4.75 8.94 1.68
CA VAL A 81 -4.59 9.80 0.49
C VAL A 81 -3.44 10.80 0.68
N LYS A 82 -3.33 11.41 1.87
CA LYS A 82 -2.22 12.32 2.18
C LYS A 82 -0.87 11.60 2.16
N LEU A 83 -0.81 10.37 2.69
CA LEU A 83 0.40 9.55 2.68
C LEU A 83 0.84 9.22 1.25
N VAL A 84 -0.07 8.79 0.37
CA VAL A 84 0.24 8.53 -1.05
C VAL A 84 0.79 9.77 -1.75
N LYS A 85 0.21 10.95 -1.49
CA LYS A 85 0.75 12.21 -2.05
C LYS A 85 2.18 12.48 -1.60
N GLN A 86 2.55 12.12 -0.37
CA GLN A 86 3.92 12.25 0.13
C GLN A 86 4.87 11.23 -0.51
N LEU A 87 4.39 10.03 -0.82
CA LEU A 87 5.16 9.00 -1.54
C LEU A 87 5.43 9.42 -2.98
N ASN A 88 4.39 9.82 -3.73
CA ASN A 88 4.53 10.31 -5.11
C ASN A 88 5.31 11.64 -5.21
N GLY A 89 5.24 12.48 -4.18
CA GLY A 89 6.02 13.72 -4.10
C GLY A 89 7.51 13.51 -3.82
N LYS A 90 7.88 12.35 -3.25
CA LYS A 90 9.28 12.02 -2.93
C LYS A 90 10.07 11.52 -4.13
N GLU A 91 9.45 10.93 -5.15
CA GLU A 91 10.16 10.61 -6.40
C GLU A 91 10.74 11.86 -7.05
N LYS A 92 10.01 12.99 -7.05
CA LYS A 92 10.56 14.25 -7.61
C LYS A 92 11.64 14.90 -6.75
N GLY A 93 11.63 14.69 -5.42
CA GLY A 93 12.61 15.28 -4.50
C GLY A 93 13.89 14.47 -4.32
N PHE A 94 13.80 13.14 -4.39
CA PHE A 94 14.95 12.26 -4.19
C PHE A 94 15.91 12.31 -5.38
N PHE A 95 15.40 12.30 -6.63
CA PHE A 95 16.24 12.49 -7.82
C PHE A 95 16.81 13.91 -7.98
N ALA A 96 16.12 14.94 -7.48
CA ALA A 96 16.62 16.32 -7.47
C ALA A 96 17.76 16.55 -6.45
N THR A 97 17.81 15.73 -5.40
CA THR A 97 18.87 15.80 -4.38
C THR A 97 20.10 14.99 -4.81
N VAL A 98 19.92 13.87 -5.51
CA VAL A 98 21.04 13.04 -6.01
C VAL A 98 21.77 13.71 -7.18
N THR A 99 21.05 14.43 -8.06
CA THR A 99 21.66 15.16 -9.19
C THR A 99 22.48 16.40 -8.79
N ASN A 100 22.24 16.97 -7.60
CA ASN A 100 23.02 18.10 -7.10
C ASN A 100 24.34 17.71 -6.41
N ILE A 101 24.58 16.42 -6.15
CA ILE A 101 25.81 15.95 -5.49
C ILE A 101 26.86 15.55 -6.54
N GLU A 102 26.46 15.19 -7.76
CA GLU A 102 27.37 14.86 -8.87
C GLU A 102 27.80 16.06 -9.73
N GLY A 103 27.19 17.24 -9.53
CA GLY A 103 27.51 18.48 -10.25
C GLY A 103 28.57 19.38 -9.59
N MET A 104 29.15 18.97 -8.45
CA MET A 104 30.25 19.69 -7.80
C MET A 104 31.56 18.91 -7.93
N LYS A 105 32.12 18.88 -9.15
CA LYS A 105 33.56 18.75 -9.38
C LYS A 105 33.96 19.64 -10.55
#